data_AF-A0A961GAW9-F1
#
_entry.id   AF-A0A961GAW9-F1
#
_cell.length_a   1.000
_cell.length_b   1.000
_cell.length_c   1.000
_cell.angle_alpha   90.00
_cell.angle_beta   90.00
_cell.angle_gamma   90.00
#
_symmetry.space_group_name_H-M   'P 1'
#
loop_
_entity.id
_entity.type
_entity.pdbx_description
1 polymer ?
#
loop_
_entity_poly.entity_id
_entity_poly.type
_entity_poly.pdbx_seq_one_letter_code
_entity_poly.pdbx_strand_id
1 'polypeptide(L)'
;MRDPLAQLRWAAMRGAYRTEHLAAYARMSAVAARFPNVTFLGPCFIREGVTIEARKDYGRIVIGPWVHIGAGTALRCHEGTLRIGAKTVFGRRCTINAWLDVEIGDACLFADDVYLCDFDHVTDRLDTPIKDQGIVKSPVRIGDDVWLGTKVVVTRGTRVGHGCAVGAASVLRGDFAPSSVVVGSPARVVRSRDPEVERVRRAAGMDSLRLREAVRALVTDERGRILLVHYVIPDEDAPVGVWACPGAEFDSDEDSGVVLRREVERVLGQRVEGGGDPVWVREMVQPSDEDDGLRETYHLLELAGIPAGQVDIDVAGLDVDEHVDAVRWWTLEEIAVAQRRPEAETRPGEPATVGEVFSPLALSHLLGDLFTHGRPETPTQVPAQGERRVPGGVRRR
;
A
#
# COMPACT_ATOMS: atom_id res chain seq x y z
N MET A 1 0.85 23.98 -20.93
CA MET A 1 1.07 23.98 -22.41
C MET A 1 0.73 25.36 -22.98
N ARG A 2 1.72 26.15 -23.43
CA ARG A 2 1.58 27.61 -23.75
C ARG A 2 1.38 27.94 -25.25
N ASP A 3 1.33 26.97 -26.15
CA ASP A 3 1.18 27.21 -27.61
C ASP A 3 -0.27 27.56 -28.00
N PRO A 4 -0.54 28.78 -28.53
CA PRO A 4 -1.88 29.19 -28.98
C PRO A 4 -2.47 28.32 -30.10
N LEU A 5 -1.64 27.79 -31.00
CA LEU A 5 -2.12 26.96 -32.12
C LEU A 5 -2.57 25.57 -31.64
N ALA A 6 -1.84 24.99 -30.69
CA ALA A 6 -2.25 23.74 -30.03
C ALA A 6 -3.58 23.92 -29.26
N GLN A 7 -3.81 25.08 -28.63
CA GLN A 7 -5.09 25.38 -27.97
C GLN A 7 -6.25 25.48 -28.96
N LEU A 8 -6.06 26.17 -30.09
CA LEU A 8 -7.07 26.27 -31.16
C LEU A 8 -7.42 24.91 -31.76
N ARG A 9 -6.41 24.06 -32.03
CA ARG A 9 -6.62 22.70 -32.54
C ARG A 9 -7.38 21.82 -31.54
N TRP A 10 -7.00 21.85 -30.27
CA TRP A 10 -7.71 21.12 -29.21
C TRP A 10 -9.19 21.55 -29.12
N ALA A 11 -9.44 22.85 -29.17
CA ALA A 11 -10.77 23.43 -29.10
C ALA A 11 -11.67 23.03 -30.29
N ALA A 12 -11.11 23.07 -31.51
CA ALA A 12 -11.81 22.64 -32.71
C ALA A 12 -12.16 21.14 -32.66
N MET A 13 -11.21 20.28 -32.27
CA MET A 13 -11.43 18.83 -32.15
C MET A 13 -12.48 18.48 -31.10
N ARG A 14 -12.55 19.23 -30.00
CA ARG A 14 -13.48 18.98 -28.88
C ARG A 14 -14.82 19.71 -29.02
N GLY A 15 -15.07 20.40 -30.14
CA GLY A 15 -16.33 21.10 -30.38
C GLY A 15 -16.54 22.32 -29.47
N ALA A 16 -15.48 22.89 -28.90
CA ALA A 16 -15.55 23.96 -27.90
C ALA A 16 -16.16 25.28 -28.42
N TYR A 17 -16.32 25.43 -29.74
CA TYR A 17 -16.94 26.59 -30.40
C TYR A 17 -18.37 26.33 -30.91
N ARG A 18 -18.99 25.20 -30.52
CA ARG A 18 -20.37 24.90 -30.88
C ARG A 18 -21.34 25.94 -30.30
N THR A 19 -22.49 26.08 -30.96
CA THR A 19 -23.55 27.03 -30.58
C THR A 19 -24.05 26.82 -29.15
N GLU A 20 -23.99 25.58 -28.64
CA GLU A 20 -24.31 25.21 -27.27
C GLU A 20 -23.45 25.93 -26.20
N HIS A 21 -22.27 26.44 -26.57
CA HIS A 21 -21.38 27.18 -25.67
C HIS A 21 -21.49 28.71 -25.80
N LEU A 22 -22.29 29.24 -26.73
CA LEU A 22 -22.45 30.69 -26.93
C LEU A 22 -22.93 31.39 -25.66
N ALA A 23 -23.87 30.80 -24.93
CA ALA A 23 -24.36 31.35 -23.67
C ALA A 23 -23.24 31.43 -22.61
N ALA A 24 -22.31 30.49 -22.60
CA ALA A 24 -21.19 30.48 -21.67
C ALA A 24 -20.20 31.61 -21.98
N TYR A 25 -19.87 31.81 -23.27
CA TYR A 25 -19.01 32.91 -23.70
C TYR A 25 -19.66 34.28 -23.51
N ALA A 26 -20.97 34.41 -23.74
CA ALA A 26 -21.69 35.65 -23.45
C ALA A 26 -21.59 36.03 -21.97
N ARG A 27 -21.73 35.05 -21.06
CA ARG A 27 -21.52 35.27 -19.61
C ARG A 27 -20.08 35.66 -19.28
N MET A 28 -19.09 35.01 -19.90
CA MET A 28 -17.68 35.38 -19.75
C MET A 28 -17.43 36.84 -20.13
N SER A 29 -17.91 37.27 -21.30
CA SER A 29 -17.79 38.65 -21.75
C SER A 29 -18.49 39.65 -20.83
N ALA A 30 -19.67 39.29 -20.30
CA ALA A 30 -20.40 40.12 -19.35
C ALA A 30 -19.63 40.28 -18.01
N VAL A 31 -19.02 39.21 -17.50
CA VAL A 31 -18.16 39.27 -16.30
C VAL A 31 -16.94 40.15 -16.55
N ALA A 32 -16.24 39.94 -17.67
CA ALA A 32 -15.06 40.72 -18.01
C ALA A 32 -15.36 42.23 -18.14
N ALA A 33 -16.52 42.59 -18.72
CA ALA A 33 -16.96 43.97 -18.83
C ALA A 33 -17.36 44.59 -17.47
N ARG A 34 -17.93 43.79 -16.55
CA ARG A 34 -18.40 44.27 -15.26
C ARG A 34 -17.30 44.35 -14.19
N PHE A 35 -16.30 43.48 -14.25
CA PHE A 35 -15.27 43.34 -13.21
C PHE A 35 -13.85 43.44 -13.81
N PRO A 36 -13.26 44.65 -13.88
CA PRO A 36 -11.91 44.85 -14.44
C PRO A 36 -10.79 44.09 -13.73
N ASN A 37 -11.03 43.70 -12.47
CA ASN A 37 -10.13 42.91 -11.64
C ASN A 37 -10.30 41.38 -11.82
N VAL A 38 -11.15 40.94 -12.76
CA VAL A 38 -11.26 39.55 -13.20
C VAL A 38 -10.61 39.44 -14.58
N THR A 39 -9.50 38.70 -14.66
CA THR A 39 -8.75 38.50 -15.90
C THR A 39 -8.92 37.08 -16.41
N PHE A 40 -9.45 36.94 -17.62
CA PHE A 40 -9.47 35.67 -18.35
C PHE A 40 -8.24 35.61 -19.26
N LEU A 41 -7.41 34.58 -19.10
CA LEU A 41 -6.23 34.33 -19.93
C LEU A 41 -6.56 33.55 -21.22
N GLY A 42 -7.84 33.18 -21.38
CA GLY A 42 -8.38 32.52 -22.56
C GLY A 42 -9.84 32.14 -22.36
N PRO A 43 -10.40 31.26 -23.21
CA PRO A 43 -11.80 30.87 -23.15
C PRO A 43 -12.18 30.27 -21.79
N CYS A 44 -13.34 30.63 -21.25
CA CYS A 44 -13.87 30.06 -20.01
C CYS A 44 -15.37 29.77 -20.17
N PHE A 45 -15.80 28.56 -19.77
CA PHE A 45 -17.18 28.15 -19.84
C PHE A 45 -17.89 28.47 -18.52
N ILE A 46 -18.68 29.53 -18.51
CA ILE A 46 -19.45 29.95 -17.33
C ILE A 46 -20.89 29.44 -17.45
N ARG A 47 -21.31 28.58 -16.52
CA ARG A 47 -22.68 28.05 -16.46
C ARG A 47 -23.65 29.01 -15.77
N GLU A 48 -24.93 28.64 -15.81
CA GLU A 48 -26.03 29.38 -15.19
C GLU A 48 -25.86 29.47 -13.67
N GLY A 49 -26.23 30.63 -13.10
CA GLY A 49 -26.16 30.86 -11.64
C GLY A 49 -24.74 30.98 -11.06
N VAL A 50 -23.69 30.98 -11.89
CA VAL A 50 -22.34 31.26 -11.42
C VAL A 50 -22.24 32.70 -10.91
N THR A 51 -21.64 32.88 -9.73
CA THR A 51 -21.35 34.19 -9.15
C THR A 51 -19.84 34.41 -9.11
N ILE A 52 -19.38 35.55 -9.62
CA ILE A 52 -17.98 35.96 -9.59
C ILE A 52 -17.93 37.34 -8.97
N GLU A 53 -17.25 37.44 -7.82
CA GLU A 53 -17.15 38.65 -7.04
C GLU A 53 -15.68 38.91 -6.72
N ALA A 54 -15.15 40.03 -7.21
CA ALA A 54 -13.82 40.48 -6.86
C ALA A 54 -13.94 41.90 -6.30
N ARG A 55 -13.56 42.10 -5.02
CA ARG A 55 -13.68 43.42 -4.38
C ARG A 55 -12.83 44.43 -5.14
N LYS A 56 -13.47 45.51 -5.60
CA LYS A 56 -12.80 46.59 -6.33
C LYS A 56 -11.56 47.06 -5.55
N ASP A 57 -10.46 47.26 -6.25
CA ASP A 57 -9.16 47.75 -5.73
C ASP A 57 -8.40 46.81 -4.77
N TYR A 58 -9.00 45.70 -4.32
CA TYR A 58 -8.38 44.79 -3.33
C TYR A 58 -8.23 43.34 -3.81
N GLY A 59 -9.28 42.79 -4.43
CA GLY A 59 -9.33 41.41 -4.86
C GLY A 59 -9.04 41.28 -6.35
N ARG A 60 -8.29 40.24 -6.73
CA ARG A 60 -7.99 39.91 -8.12
C ARG A 60 -8.31 38.46 -8.41
N ILE A 61 -9.00 38.19 -9.50
CA ILE A 61 -9.25 36.82 -9.99
C ILE A 61 -8.56 36.65 -11.33
N VAL A 62 -7.76 35.60 -11.48
CA VAL A 62 -7.10 35.24 -12.75
C VAL A 62 -7.50 33.82 -13.13
N ILE A 63 -8.14 33.68 -14.29
CA ILE A 63 -8.72 32.43 -14.77
C ILE A 63 -7.98 32.00 -16.03
N GLY A 64 -7.40 30.80 -15.99
CA GLY A 64 -6.69 30.18 -17.10
C GLY A 64 -7.61 29.82 -18.28
N PRO A 65 -7.02 29.44 -19.42
CA PRO A 65 -7.77 29.02 -20.59
C PRO A 65 -8.46 27.68 -20.35
N TRP A 66 -9.62 27.50 -20.96
CA TRP A 66 -10.45 26.29 -20.96
C TRP A 66 -10.98 25.85 -19.60
N VAL A 67 -11.12 26.79 -18.66
CA VAL A 67 -11.74 26.53 -17.36
C VAL A 67 -13.25 26.35 -17.52
N HIS A 68 -13.82 25.32 -16.89
CA HIS A 68 -15.27 25.11 -16.81
C HIS A 68 -15.75 25.44 -15.40
N ILE A 69 -16.69 26.37 -15.29
CA ILE A 69 -17.31 26.75 -14.01
C ILE A 69 -18.76 26.28 -14.03
N GLY A 70 -19.04 25.18 -13.31
CA GLY A 70 -20.36 24.56 -13.27
C GLY A 70 -21.42 25.40 -12.55
N ALA A 71 -22.67 25.01 -12.73
CA ALA A 71 -23.83 25.83 -12.35
C ALA A 71 -23.88 26.11 -10.83
N GLY A 72 -24.19 27.35 -10.47
CA GLY A 72 -24.32 27.77 -9.07
C GLY A 72 -22.99 27.94 -8.31
N THR A 73 -21.84 27.77 -8.97
CA THR A 73 -20.53 27.95 -8.34
C THR A 73 -20.25 29.42 -8.02
N ALA A 74 -19.65 29.69 -6.86
CA ALA A 74 -19.28 31.01 -6.39
C ALA A 74 -17.75 31.15 -6.31
N LEU A 75 -17.21 32.14 -7.03
CA LEU A 75 -15.81 32.56 -6.94
C LEU A 75 -15.76 33.94 -6.30
N ARG A 76 -15.25 34.04 -5.07
CA ARG A 76 -15.21 35.28 -4.29
C ARG A 76 -13.78 35.60 -3.91
N CYS A 77 -13.33 36.78 -4.28
CA CYS A 77 -12.03 37.32 -3.91
C CYS A 77 -12.23 38.65 -3.20
N HIS A 78 -12.15 38.60 -1.86
CA HIS A 78 -12.35 39.77 -1.00
C HIS A 78 -11.12 40.68 -1.01
N GLU A 79 -9.94 40.08 -0.93
CA GLU A 79 -8.63 40.72 -0.97
C GLU A 79 -7.64 39.73 -1.60
N GLY A 80 -6.48 40.23 -2.03
CA GLY A 80 -5.41 39.36 -2.53
C GLY A 80 -5.73 38.76 -3.89
N THR A 81 -5.33 37.51 -4.12
CA THR A 81 -5.51 36.88 -5.44
C THR A 81 -6.10 35.47 -5.39
N LEU A 82 -7.04 35.19 -6.29
CA LEU A 82 -7.49 33.85 -6.66
C LEU A 82 -6.96 33.52 -8.07
N ARG A 83 -6.14 32.47 -8.18
CA ARG A 83 -5.62 31.95 -9.46
C ARG A 83 -6.19 30.57 -9.74
N ILE A 84 -6.69 30.39 -10.96
CA ILE A 84 -7.22 29.12 -11.45
C ILE A 84 -6.47 28.74 -12.72
N GLY A 85 -5.81 27.59 -12.70
CA GLY A 85 -5.05 27.05 -13.82
C GLY A 85 -5.92 26.62 -15.00
N ALA A 86 -5.26 26.35 -16.11
CA ALA A 86 -5.89 25.96 -17.37
C ALA A 86 -6.62 24.62 -17.23
N LYS A 87 -7.73 24.45 -17.97
CA LYS A 87 -8.48 23.18 -18.05
C LYS A 87 -9.02 22.66 -16.72
N THR A 88 -9.04 23.49 -15.67
CA THR A 88 -9.66 23.13 -14.41
C THR A 88 -11.18 23.13 -14.54
N VAL A 89 -11.82 22.12 -13.97
CA VAL A 89 -13.27 21.91 -14.04
C VAL A 89 -13.86 21.97 -12.64
N PHE A 90 -14.82 22.86 -12.45
CA PHE A 90 -15.70 22.86 -11.29
C PHE A 90 -17.04 22.22 -11.67
N GLY A 91 -17.48 21.28 -10.85
CA GLY A 91 -18.85 20.81 -10.80
C GLY A 91 -19.81 21.91 -10.37
N ARG A 92 -20.93 21.51 -9.78
CA ARG A 92 -22.01 22.42 -9.39
C ARG A 92 -21.81 22.91 -7.97
N ARG A 93 -22.18 24.17 -7.72
CA ARG A 93 -22.27 24.78 -6.38
C ARG A 93 -20.96 24.74 -5.57
N CYS A 94 -19.82 24.74 -6.24
CA CYS A 94 -18.54 24.92 -5.53
C CYS A 94 -18.46 26.35 -4.98
N THR A 95 -17.78 26.54 -3.85
CA THR A 95 -17.57 27.86 -3.25
C THR A 95 -16.09 28.05 -2.97
N ILE A 96 -15.47 29.02 -3.65
CA ILE A 96 -14.06 29.37 -3.50
C ILE A 96 -13.98 30.79 -2.94
N ASN A 97 -13.55 30.93 -1.69
CA ASN A 97 -13.38 32.22 -1.03
C ASN A 97 -11.89 32.52 -0.80
N ALA A 98 -11.39 33.60 -1.40
CA ALA A 98 -10.02 34.06 -1.27
C ALA A 98 -9.96 35.42 -0.57
N TRP A 99 -9.10 35.56 0.42
CA TRP A 99 -8.82 36.79 1.16
C TRP A 99 -7.33 37.14 1.18
N LEU A 100 -6.43 36.19 0.94
CA LEU A 100 -4.98 36.41 0.90
C LEU A 100 -4.41 35.94 -0.43
N ASP A 101 -4.39 34.64 -0.66
CA ASP A 101 -3.82 34.04 -1.86
C ASP A 101 -4.22 32.56 -2.01
N VAL A 102 -5.10 32.29 -2.98
CA VAL A 102 -5.51 30.94 -3.39
C VAL A 102 -4.97 30.66 -4.77
N GLU A 103 -4.25 29.56 -4.91
CA GLU A 103 -3.73 29.08 -6.18
C GLU A 103 -4.22 27.65 -6.44
N ILE A 104 -4.88 27.48 -7.58
CA ILE A 104 -5.34 26.19 -8.10
C ILE A 104 -4.60 25.93 -9.41
N GLY A 105 -3.93 24.79 -9.50
CA GLY A 105 -3.15 24.37 -10.66
C GLY A 105 -3.98 24.04 -11.90
N ASP A 106 -3.29 23.55 -12.92
CA ASP A 106 -3.85 23.13 -14.20
C ASP A 106 -4.57 21.77 -14.05
N ALA A 107 -5.55 21.52 -14.92
CA ALA A 107 -6.23 20.23 -15.07
C ALA A 107 -6.84 19.65 -13.78
N CYS A 108 -7.19 20.49 -12.82
CA CYS A 108 -7.85 20.02 -11.59
C CYS A 108 -9.32 19.70 -11.85
N LEU A 109 -9.87 18.78 -11.06
CA LEU A 109 -11.28 18.41 -11.09
C LEU A 109 -11.90 18.57 -9.70
N PHE A 110 -12.82 19.52 -9.58
CA PHE A 110 -13.60 19.76 -8.37
C PHE A 110 -14.98 19.19 -8.63
N ALA A 111 -15.39 18.19 -7.86
CA ALA A 111 -16.75 17.66 -7.92
C ALA A 111 -17.76 18.65 -7.32
N ASP A 112 -19.03 18.24 -7.21
CA ASP A 112 -20.10 19.11 -6.71
C ASP A 112 -19.89 19.49 -5.24
N ASP A 113 -20.36 20.68 -4.87
CA ASP A 113 -20.44 21.19 -3.50
C ASP A 113 -19.08 21.28 -2.76
N VAL A 114 -17.97 21.44 -3.49
CA VAL A 114 -16.64 21.64 -2.87
C VAL A 114 -16.53 23.05 -2.29
N TYR A 115 -16.03 23.17 -1.06
CA TYR A 115 -15.75 24.44 -0.39
C TYR A 115 -14.24 24.62 -0.19
N LEU A 116 -13.72 25.80 -0.52
CA LEU A 116 -12.31 26.19 -0.31
C LEU A 116 -12.23 27.60 0.28
N CYS A 117 -11.48 27.77 1.35
CA CYS A 117 -11.13 29.08 1.90
C CYS A 117 -9.66 29.18 2.34
N ASP A 118 -9.09 30.38 2.26
CA ASP A 118 -7.74 30.71 2.77
C ASP A 118 -7.76 31.57 4.05
N PHE A 119 -8.93 31.68 4.69
CA PHE A 119 -9.12 32.42 5.93
C PHE A 119 -10.07 31.69 6.88
N ASP A 120 -10.05 32.09 8.15
CA ASP A 120 -10.95 31.61 9.19
C ASP A 120 -11.17 32.74 10.21
N HIS A 121 -12.16 32.60 11.09
CA HIS A 121 -12.40 33.56 12.17
C HIS A 121 -11.42 33.37 13.33
N VAL A 122 -11.04 34.47 13.96
CA VAL A 122 -10.34 34.43 15.26
C VAL A 122 -11.37 34.04 16.33
N THR A 123 -11.00 33.10 17.21
CA THR A 123 -11.90 32.58 18.26
C THR A 123 -11.29 32.59 19.65
N ASP A 124 -10.11 33.21 19.81
CA ASP A 124 -9.29 33.07 21.01
C ASP A 124 -9.84 33.87 22.21
N ARG A 125 -10.63 34.92 21.95
CA ARG A 125 -11.20 35.78 23.00
C ARG A 125 -12.59 35.29 23.41
N LEU A 126 -12.78 35.00 24.69
CA LEU A 126 -14.09 34.59 25.23
C LEU A 126 -15.00 35.78 25.59
N ASP A 127 -14.43 36.98 25.74
CA ASP A 127 -15.13 38.20 26.14
C ASP A 127 -15.69 39.02 24.96
N THR A 128 -15.40 38.61 23.73
CA THR A 128 -15.72 39.33 22.49
C THR A 128 -16.44 38.38 21.53
N PRO A 129 -17.59 38.75 20.93
CA PRO A 129 -18.22 37.90 19.91
C PRO A 129 -17.26 37.58 18.76
N ILE A 130 -17.23 36.31 18.29
CA ILE A 130 -16.31 35.84 17.23
C ILE A 130 -16.26 36.78 16.02
N LYS A 131 -17.42 37.28 15.57
CA LYS A 131 -17.52 38.20 14.42
C LYS A 131 -16.71 39.50 14.58
N ASP A 132 -16.45 39.91 15.82
CA ASP A 132 -15.76 41.16 16.17
C ASP A 132 -14.27 40.92 16.49
N GLN A 133 -13.81 39.66 16.46
CA GLN A 133 -12.41 39.30 16.74
C GLN A 133 -11.50 39.35 15.50
N GLY A 134 -12.08 39.48 14.30
CA GLY A 134 -11.36 39.51 13.04
C GLY A 134 -11.15 38.12 12.42
N ILE A 135 -10.20 38.05 11.48
CA ILE A 135 -9.90 36.85 10.69
C ILE A 135 -8.41 36.54 10.68
N VAL A 136 -8.08 35.25 10.59
CA VAL A 136 -6.74 34.74 10.32
C VAL A 136 -6.66 34.24 8.88
N LYS A 137 -5.53 34.48 8.21
CA LYS A 137 -5.35 34.15 6.78
C LYS A 137 -4.11 33.28 6.60
N SER A 138 -4.18 32.29 5.72
CA SER A 138 -3.05 31.46 5.33
C SER A 138 -3.26 30.92 3.92
N PRO A 139 -2.27 31.05 3.02
CA PRO A 139 -2.44 30.72 1.61
C PRO A 139 -2.89 29.28 1.41
N VAL A 140 -3.69 29.04 0.37
CA VAL A 140 -4.04 27.69 -0.08
C VAL A 140 -3.37 27.41 -1.41
N ARG A 141 -2.80 26.20 -1.55
CA ARG A 141 -2.13 25.74 -2.76
C ARG A 141 -2.70 24.39 -3.18
N ILE A 142 -3.30 24.33 -4.35
CA ILE A 142 -3.72 23.10 -5.00
C ILE A 142 -2.84 22.92 -6.23
N GLY A 143 -2.04 21.85 -6.27
CA GLY A 143 -1.21 21.52 -7.43
C GLY A 143 -2.04 21.08 -8.64
N ASP A 144 -1.37 20.87 -9.75
CA ASP A 144 -1.94 20.34 -11.00
C ASP A 144 -2.53 18.92 -10.85
N ASP A 145 -3.50 18.57 -11.69
CA ASP A 145 -4.14 17.23 -11.77
C ASP A 145 -4.72 16.72 -10.44
N VAL A 146 -5.18 17.64 -9.58
CA VAL A 146 -5.83 17.28 -8.32
C VAL A 146 -7.32 17.02 -8.55
N TRP A 147 -7.82 15.90 -8.01
CA TRP A 147 -9.24 15.60 -7.93
C TRP A 147 -9.77 15.78 -6.51
N LEU A 148 -10.76 16.66 -6.33
CA LEU A 148 -11.50 16.84 -5.09
C LEU A 148 -12.91 16.25 -5.24
N GLY A 149 -13.21 15.20 -4.47
CA GLY A 149 -14.51 14.55 -4.41
C GLY A 149 -15.62 15.46 -3.88
N THR A 150 -16.87 15.02 -4.05
CA THR A 150 -18.06 15.79 -3.70
C THR A 150 -18.03 16.20 -2.22
N LYS A 151 -18.41 17.45 -1.89
CA LYS A 151 -18.43 17.99 -0.52
C LYS A 151 -17.08 18.00 0.21
N VAL A 152 -15.96 17.99 -0.51
CA VAL A 152 -14.65 18.25 0.12
C VAL A 152 -14.59 19.69 0.64
N VAL A 153 -14.01 19.85 1.83
CA VAL A 153 -13.72 21.14 2.45
C VAL A 153 -12.20 21.33 2.52
N VAL A 154 -11.69 22.41 1.93
CA VAL A 154 -10.28 22.81 1.99
C VAL A 154 -10.16 24.03 2.88
N THR A 155 -9.44 23.89 4.00
CA THR A 155 -9.26 24.96 4.98
C THR A 155 -8.00 25.77 4.72
N ARG A 156 -7.92 26.96 5.34
CA ARG A 156 -6.77 27.86 5.23
C ARG A 156 -5.43 27.16 5.50
N GLY A 157 -4.38 27.57 4.79
CA GLY A 157 -3.03 27.02 4.97
C GLY A 157 -2.82 25.63 4.37
N THR A 158 -3.83 25.04 3.73
CA THR A 158 -3.71 23.72 3.11
C THR A 158 -2.86 23.76 1.84
N ARG A 159 -1.95 22.79 1.69
CA ARG A 159 -1.23 22.52 0.44
C ARG A 159 -1.53 21.10 -0.03
N VAL A 160 -2.00 20.96 -1.26
CA VAL A 160 -2.28 19.69 -1.90
C VAL A 160 -1.32 19.51 -3.07
N GLY A 161 -0.46 18.51 -3.00
CA GLY A 161 0.50 18.20 -4.06
C GLY A 161 -0.18 17.77 -5.37
N HIS A 162 0.56 17.87 -6.47
CA HIS A 162 0.11 17.49 -7.80
C HIS A 162 -0.40 16.04 -7.83
N GLY A 163 -1.46 15.77 -8.59
CA GLY A 163 -1.97 14.41 -8.77
C GLY A 163 -2.68 13.83 -7.55
N CYS A 164 -2.99 14.59 -6.50
CA CYS A 164 -3.74 14.05 -5.36
C CYS A 164 -5.18 13.68 -5.75
N ALA A 165 -5.71 12.62 -5.13
CA ALA A 165 -7.11 12.22 -5.21
C ALA A 165 -7.74 12.28 -3.81
N VAL A 166 -8.73 13.14 -3.64
CA VAL A 166 -9.37 13.37 -2.35
C VAL A 166 -10.77 12.80 -2.34
N GLY A 167 -11.03 11.86 -1.45
CA GLY A 167 -12.34 11.23 -1.27
C GLY A 167 -13.41 12.23 -0.84
N ALA A 168 -14.66 11.93 -1.18
CA ALA A 168 -15.81 12.75 -0.85
C ALA A 168 -15.92 13.05 0.66
N ALA A 169 -16.50 14.22 0.99
CA ALA A 169 -16.74 14.68 2.36
C ALA A 169 -15.49 14.77 3.26
N SER A 170 -14.29 14.88 2.66
CA SER A 170 -13.05 15.03 3.42
C SER A 170 -12.80 16.48 3.83
N VAL A 171 -12.20 16.70 5.01
CA VAL A 171 -11.81 18.03 5.52
C VAL A 171 -10.29 18.15 5.55
N LEU A 172 -9.76 18.93 4.62
CA LEU A 172 -8.33 19.07 4.39
C LEU A 172 -7.76 20.21 5.24
N ARG A 173 -6.71 19.88 5.96
CA ARG A 173 -5.93 20.80 6.80
C ARG A 173 -4.47 20.31 6.85
N GLY A 174 -3.55 21.14 6.39
CA GLY A 174 -2.11 20.85 6.37
C GLY A 174 -1.58 20.52 4.97
N ASP A 175 -0.46 19.80 4.93
CA ASP A 175 0.27 19.49 3.70
C ASP A 175 0.04 18.04 3.27
N PHE A 176 -0.30 17.84 2.00
CA PHE A 176 -0.49 16.53 1.38
C PHE A 176 0.51 16.35 0.24
N ALA A 177 1.32 15.31 0.32
CA ALA A 177 2.35 15.01 -0.68
C ALA A 177 1.74 14.72 -2.06
N PRO A 178 2.46 14.98 -3.17
CA PRO A 178 2.00 14.64 -4.51
C PRO A 178 1.53 13.19 -4.62
N SER A 179 0.58 12.94 -5.53
CA SER A 179 0.00 11.62 -5.82
C SER A 179 -0.69 10.95 -4.62
N SER A 180 -0.94 11.65 -3.51
CA SER A 180 -1.60 11.06 -2.35
C SER A 180 -3.08 10.77 -2.62
N VAL A 181 -3.58 9.68 -2.04
CA VAL A 181 -5.01 9.42 -1.86
C VAL A 181 -5.40 9.77 -0.43
N VAL A 182 -6.34 10.70 -0.29
CA VAL A 182 -6.64 11.38 0.96
C VAL A 182 -8.12 11.22 1.28
N VAL A 183 -8.46 10.81 2.50
CA VAL A 183 -9.86 10.65 2.94
C VAL A 183 -10.09 11.09 4.38
N GLY A 184 -11.34 11.43 4.72
CA GLY A 184 -11.80 11.60 6.10
C GLY A 184 -11.84 13.03 6.62
N SER A 185 -12.29 13.19 7.86
CA SER A 185 -12.39 14.47 8.57
C SER A 185 -11.95 14.29 10.03
N PRO A 186 -10.76 14.78 10.43
CA PRO A 186 -9.76 15.43 9.59
C PRO A 186 -9.13 14.46 8.58
N ALA A 187 -8.78 14.97 7.40
CA ALA A 187 -8.30 14.13 6.32
C ALA A 187 -6.92 13.49 6.61
N ARG A 188 -6.70 12.27 6.11
CA ARG A 188 -5.46 11.50 6.22
C ARG A 188 -5.10 10.86 4.89
N VAL A 189 -3.80 10.68 4.64
CA VAL A 189 -3.30 9.93 3.49
C VAL A 189 -3.49 8.44 3.77
N VAL A 190 -4.25 7.74 2.93
CA VAL A 190 -4.49 6.29 3.06
C VAL A 190 -3.65 5.45 2.13
N ARG A 191 -3.17 6.02 1.02
CA ARG A 191 -2.21 5.41 0.10
C ARG A 191 -1.65 6.46 -0.86
N SER A 192 -0.69 6.09 -1.67
CA SER A 192 -0.22 6.81 -2.85
C SER A 192 -0.88 6.25 -4.12
N ARG A 193 -0.97 7.10 -5.15
CA ARG A 193 -1.25 6.71 -6.55
C ARG A 193 0.04 6.32 -7.28
N ASP A 194 1.20 6.66 -6.72
CA ASP A 194 2.51 6.31 -7.25
C ASP A 194 2.92 4.91 -6.75
N PRO A 195 3.06 3.91 -7.65
CA PRO A 195 3.42 2.54 -7.27
C PRO A 195 4.79 2.42 -6.59
N GLU A 196 5.74 3.29 -6.92
CA GLU A 196 7.07 3.26 -6.30
C GLU A 196 6.99 3.68 -4.83
N VAL A 197 6.23 4.74 -4.55
CA VAL A 197 5.96 5.19 -3.18
C VAL A 197 5.24 4.11 -2.37
N GLU A 198 4.26 3.43 -2.96
CA GLU A 198 3.57 2.31 -2.30
C GLU A 198 4.53 1.17 -1.97
N ARG A 199 5.40 0.79 -2.92
CA ARG A 199 6.43 -0.24 -2.70
C ARG A 199 7.32 0.10 -1.51
N VAL A 200 7.77 1.35 -1.41
CA VAL A 200 8.61 1.83 -0.30
C VAL A 200 7.84 1.81 1.02
N ARG A 201 6.56 2.23 1.04
CA ARG A 201 5.73 2.21 2.25
C ARG A 201 5.50 0.80 2.79
N ARG A 202 5.25 -0.16 1.90
CA ARG A 202 5.13 -1.59 2.26
C ARG A 202 6.44 -2.15 2.78
N ALA A 203 7.55 -1.91 2.07
CA ALA A 203 8.88 -2.33 2.51
C ALA A 203 9.29 -1.70 3.86
N ALA A 204 8.76 -0.52 4.19
CA ALA A 204 8.98 0.16 5.47
C ALA A 204 8.00 -0.28 6.59
N GLY A 205 7.12 -1.26 6.35
CA GLY A 205 6.20 -1.78 7.36
C GLY A 205 5.14 -0.77 7.83
N MET A 206 4.78 0.21 6.99
CA MET A 206 3.83 1.26 7.35
C MET A 206 2.36 0.86 7.18
N ASP A 207 2.08 -0.33 6.65
CA ASP A 207 0.78 -1.00 6.57
C ASP A 207 0.89 -2.42 7.15
N SER A 208 -0.23 -3.00 7.62
CA SER A 208 -0.25 -4.39 8.10
C SER A 208 0.12 -5.35 6.98
N LEU A 209 1.19 -6.12 7.16
CA LEU A 209 1.67 -7.11 6.20
C LEU A 209 0.59 -8.16 5.90
N ARG A 210 0.34 -8.43 4.62
CA ARG A 210 -0.46 -9.55 4.14
C ARG A 210 0.43 -10.77 3.99
N LEU A 211 0.63 -11.50 5.09
CA LEU A 211 1.42 -12.75 5.07
C LEU A 211 0.51 -13.93 4.71
N ARG A 212 0.98 -14.82 3.84
CA ARG A 212 0.41 -16.17 3.66
C ARG A 212 0.61 -16.97 4.94
N GLU A 213 -0.30 -17.88 5.26
CA GLU A 213 -0.25 -18.68 6.48
C GLU A 213 0.20 -20.12 6.16
N ALA A 214 1.13 -20.65 6.95
CA ALA A 214 1.61 -22.02 6.86
C ALA A 214 1.73 -22.67 8.24
N VAL A 215 1.49 -23.97 8.28
CA VAL A 215 1.69 -24.81 9.47
C VAL A 215 2.83 -25.79 9.27
N ARG A 216 3.58 -26.06 10.35
CA ARG A 216 4.72 -26.99 10.38
C ARG A 216 4.63 -27.90 11.60
N ALA A 217 4.87 -29.20 11.43
CA ALA A 217 4.88 -30.17 12.51
C ALA A 217 6.30 -30.52 12.94
N LEU A 218 6.65 -30.17 14.18
CA LEU A 218 7.82 -30.71 14.87
C LEU A 218 7.46 -32.11 15.34
N VAL A 219 7.71 -33.09 14.47
CA VAL A 219 7.38 -34.49 14.74
C VAL A 219 8.58 -35.17 15.41
N THR A 220 8.39 -35.66 16.63
CA THR A 220 9.44 -36.36 17.39
C THR A 220 9.11 -37.83 17.64
N ASP A 221 10.13 -38.69 17.63
CA ASP A 221 10.03 -40.07 18.09
C ASP A 221 10.48 -40.25 19.56
N GLU A 222 10.31 -41.46 20.10
CA GLU A 222 10.70 -41.83 21.47
C GLU A 222 12.21 -41.68 21.75
N ARG A 223 13.03 -41.54 20.70
CA ARG A 223 14.49 -41.36 20.80
C ARG A 223 14.90 -39.89 20.65
N GLY A 224 13.94 -38.96 20.55
CA GLY A 224 14.19 -37.53 20.38
C GLY A 224 14.70 -37.15 19.00
N ARG A 225 14.46 -38.00 17.98
CA ARG A 225 14.74 -37.66 16.57
C ARG A 225 13.60 -36.85 15.99
N ILE A 226 13.90 -36.00 15.01
CA ILE A 226 12.96 -35.13 14.32
C ILE A 226 12.75 -35.64 12.89
N LEU A 227 11.50 -35.74 12.46
CA LEU A 227 11.17 -36.04 11.07
C LEU A 227 11.32 -34.78 10.22
N LEU A 228 12.11 -34.85 9.15
CA LEU A 228 12.24 -33.76 8.17
C LEU A 228 11.94 -34.28 6.77
N VAL A 229 11.38 -33.39 5.97
CA VAL A 229 11.09 -33.55 4.54
C VAL A 229 12.10 -32.70 3.77
N HIS A 230 12.72 -33.28 2.75
CA HIS A 230 13.61 -32.58 1.86
C HIS A 230 12.83 -32.08 0.64
N TYR A 231 12.87 -30.77 0.45
CA TYR A 231 12.26 -30.09 -0.69
C TYR A 231 13.36 -29.62 -1.63
N VAL A 232 13.22 -29.91 -2.92
CA VAL A 232 14.11 -29.39 -3.97
C VAL A 232 13.45 -28.18 -4.60
N ILE A 233 13.94 -26.99 -4.23
CA ILE A 233 13.41 -25.74 -4.78
C ILE A 233 14.13 -25.47 -6.11
N PRO A 234 13.38 -25.38 -7.23
CA PRO A 234 13.96 -25.03 -8.51
C PRO A 234 14.45 -23.58 -8.48
N ASP A 235 15.69 -23.35 -8.92
CA ASP A 235 16.32 -22.03 -9.03
C ASP A 235 16.96 -21.88 -10.42
N GLU A 236 17.06 -20.64 -10.92
CA GLU A 236 17.56 -20.36 -12.27
C GLU A 236 19.06 -20.67 -12.43
N ASP A 237 19.84 -20.60 -11.34
CA ASP A 237 21.29 -20.82 -11.34
C ASP A 237 21.68 -22.21 -10.80
N ALA A 238 21.08 -22.66 -9.68
CA ALA A 238 21.27 -24.01 -9.15
C ALA A 238 20.19 -24.40 -8.12
N PRO A 239 19.56 -25.58 -8.22
CA PRO A 239 18.52 -26.00 -7.28
C PRO A 239 19.05 -26.05 -5.84
N VAL A 240 18.21 -25.62 -4.89
CA VAL A 240 18.53 -25.59 -3.46
C VAL A 240 17.71 -26.65 -2.75
N GLY A 241 18.41 -27.51 -1.99
CA GLY A 241 17.79 -28.53 -1.15
C GLY A 241 17.49 -27.99 0.25
N VAL A 242 16.25 -28.11 0.69
CA VAL A 242 15.80 -27.61 1.99
C VAL A 242 15.20 -28.74 2.82
N TRP A 243 15.82 -29.04 3.96
CA TRP A 243 15.25 -29.90 4.99
C TRP A 243 14.34 -29.07 5.90
N ALA A 244 13.03 -29.33 5.84
CA ALA A 244 12.03 -28.62 6.65
C ALA A 244 11.11 -29.59 7.38
N CYS A 245 10.43 -29.08 8.41
CA CYS A 245 9.37 -29.82 9.08
C CYS A 245 8.19 -30.04 8.12
N PRO A 246 7.54 -31.22 8.14
CA PRO A 246 6.37 -31.47 7.30
C PRO A 246 5.25 -30.48 7.61
N GLY A 247 4.49 -30.11 6.59
CA GLY A 247 3.40 -29.15 6.68
C GLY A 247 3.13 -28.44 5.36
N ALA A 248 2.15 -27.54 5.35
CA ALA A 248 1.72 -26.85 4.15
C ALA A 248 1.20 -25.44 4.46
N GLU A 249 1.09 -24.65 3.41
CA GLU A 249 0.29 -23.43 3.37
C GLU A 249 -1.19 -23.77 3.42
N PHE A 250 -1.99 -22.84 3.97
CA PHE A 250 -3.43 -23.00 4.09
C PHE A 250 -4.13 -21.64 4.05
N ASP A 251 -5.37 -21.64 3.60
CA ASP A 251 -6.21 -20.46 3.63
C ASP A 251 -6.65 -20.14 5.07
N SER A 252 -6.82 -18.85 5.38
CA SER A 252 -7.13 -18.38 6.74
C SER A 252 -8.46 -18.89 7.32
N ASP A 253 -9.35 -19.46 6.49
CA ASP A 253 -10.61 -20.08 6.88
C ASP A 253 -10.50 -21.60 7.10
N GLU A 254 -9.36 -22.22 6.79
CA GLU A 254 -9.09 -23.62 7.13
C GLU A 254 -8.60 -23.79 8.59
N ASP A 255 -8.96 -24.91 9.20
CA ASP A 255 -8.46 -25.28 10.53
C ASP A 255 -7.00 -25.78 10.40
N SER A 256 -6.09 -25.00 10.97
CA SER A 256 -4.64 -25.24 10.89
C SER A 256 -4.22 -26.61 11.46
N GLY A 257 -4.93 -27.12 12.48
CA GLY A 257 -4.68 -28.43 13.07
C GLY A 257 -5.19 -29.59 12.21
N VAL A 258 -6.20 -29.36 11.36
CA VAL A 258 -6.64 -30.32 10.34
C VAL A 258 -5.61 -30.41 9.22
N VAL A 259 -5.14 -29.27 8.71
CA VAL A 259 -4.10 -29.21 7.65
C VAL A 259 -2.82 -29.88 8.13
N LEU A 260 -2.33 -29.48 9.30
CA LEU A 260 -1.12 -30.03 9.92
C LEU A 260 -1.15 -31.56 9.98
N ARG A 261 -2.25 -32.15 10.49
CA ARG A 261 -2.39 -33.61 10.56
C ARG A 261 -2.42 -34.25 9.19
N ARG A 262 -3.20 -33.70 8.25
CA ARG A 262 -3.27 -34.22 6.88
C ARG A 262 -1.89 -34.32 6.23
N GLU A 263 -1.06 -33.29 6.37
CA GLU A 263 0.27 -33.29 5.78
C GLU A 263 1.23 -34.27 6.49
N VAL A 264 1.16 -34.40 7.81
CA VAL A 264 1.95 -35.39 8.54
C VAL A 264 1.52 -36.82 8.19
N GLU A 265 0.23 -37.08 8.08
CA GLU A 265 -0.32 -38.39 7.70
C GLU A 265 0.08 -38.81 6.28
N ARG A 266 0.16 -37.87 5.33
CA ARG A 266 0.70 -38.11 3.98
C ARG A 266 2.14 -38.58 4.01
N VAL A 267 2.96 -37.95 4.84
CA VAL A 267 4.38 -38.28 4.98
C VAL A 267 4.59 -39.61 5.71
N LEU A 268 3.79 -39.90 6.73
CA LEU A 268 3.93 -41.12 7.55
C LEU A 268 3.16 -42.33 7.03
N GLY A 269 2.19 -42.14 6.12
CA GLY A 269 1.32 -43.20 5.62
C GLY A 269 0.36 -43.80 6.66
N GLN A 270 0.18 -43.14 7.81
CA GLN A 270 -0.69 -43.60 8.89
C GLN A 270 -1.30 -42.42 9.64
N ARG A 271 -2.41 -42.67 10.34
CA ARG A 271 -3.12 -41.65 11.11
C ARG A 271 -2.32 -41.17 12.30
N VAL A 272 -2.45 -39.87 12.59
CA VAL A 272 -1.81 -39.21 13.72
C VAL A 272 -2.87 -38.62 14.65
N GLU A 273 -2.74 -38.91 15.94
CA GLU A 273 -3.53 -38.27 16.99
C GLU A 273 -2.72 -37.14 17.64
N GLY A 274 -3.41 -36.06 18.03
CA GLY A 274 -2.76 -34.86 18.57
C GLY A 274 -2.42 -33.81 17.51
N GLY A 275 -1.91 -32.66 17.97
CA GLY A 275 -1.66 -31.47 17.14
C GLY A 275 -1.52 -30.22 17.99
N GLY A 276 -0.79 -30.32 19.12
CA GLY A 276 -0.86 -29.42 20.27
C GLY A 276 -0.62 -27.94 19.98
N ASP A 277 -0.85 -27.07 20.98
CA ASP A 277 -0.74 -25.63 20.76
C ASP A 277 0.67 -25.20 20.28
N PRO A 278 0.75 -24.08 19.53
CA PRO A 278 1.95 -23.70 18.82
C PRO A 278 3.14 -23.48 19.75
N VAL A 279 4.32 -23.82 19.24
CA VAL A 279 5.61 -23.74 19.94
C VAL A 279 6.43 -22.60 19.38
N TRP A 280 6.46 -22.42 18.06
CA TRP A 280 7.17 -21.34 17.40
C TRP A 280 6.33 -20.64 16.34
N VAL A 281 6.61 -19.37 16.11
CA VAL A 281 6.11 -18.60 14.97
C VAL A 281 7.29 -17.98 14.26
N ARG A 282 7.31 -18.04 12.93
CA ARG A 282 8.32 -17.41 12.08
C ARG A 282 7.61 -16.57 11.02
N GLU A 283 8.01 -15.31 10.92
CA GLU A 283 7.52 -14.41 9.86
C GLU A 283 8.65 -14.08 8.90
N MET A 284 8.42 -14.31 7.62
CA MET A 284 9.34 -14.00 6.52
C MET A 284 8.69 -12.93 5.65
N VAL A 285 9.34 -11.78 5.54
CA VAL A 285 8.88 -10.68 4.70
C VAL A 285 9.56 -10.77 3.35
N GLN A 286 8.81 -11.18 2.33
CA GLN A 286 9.27 -11.30 0.95
C GLN A 286 8.20 -10.70 0.04
N PRO A 287 8.23 -9.36 -0.17
CA PRO A 287 7.17 -8.68 -0.87
C PRO A 287 7.05 -9.16 -2.32
N SER A 288 5.83 -9.53 -2.71
CA SER A 288 5.45 -9.89 -4.07
C SER A 288 4.32 -8.98 -4.58
N ASP A 289 3.84 -9.22 -5.81
CA ASP A 289 2.67 -8.49 -6.32
C ASP A 289 1.36 -8.90 -5.61
N GLU A 290 1.33 -10.07 -4.97
CA GLU A 290 0.14 -10.69 -4.40
C GLU A 290 0.11 -10.64 -2.85
N ASP A 291 1.26 -10.76 -2.21
CA ASP A 291 1.44 -10.83 -0.75
C ASP A 291 2.71 -10.11 -0.26
N ASP A 292 2.85 -10.01 1.06
CA ASP A 292 4.01 -9.40 1.72
C ASP A 292 4.98 -10.44 2.33
N GLY A 293 4.72 -11.73 2.13
CA GLY A 293 5.54 -12.83 2.63
C GLY A 293 4.76 -14.00 3.24
N LEU A 294 5.39 -14.74 4.17
CA LEU A 294 4.89 -15.98 4.76
C LEU A 294 5.03 -15.97 6.29
N ARG A 295 3.99 -16.43 7.00
CA ARG A 295 4.02 -16.75 8.42
C ARG A 295 3.93 -18.26 8.60
N GLU A 296 4.95 -18.86 9.20
CA GLU A 296 4.99 -20.28 9.55
C GLU A 296 4.72 -20.45 11.05
N THR A 297 3.74 -21.28 11.40
CA THR A 297 3.43 -21.65 12.78
C THR A 297 3.82 -23.11 13.01
N TYR A 298 4.68 -23.35 14.00
CA TYR A 298 5.21 -24.67 14.32
C TYR A 298 4.49 -25.27 15.52
N HIS A 299 4.06 -26.52 15.38
CA HIS A 299 3.36 -27.29 16.41
C HIS A 299 4.17 -28.53 16.78
N LEU A 300 4.25 -28.88 18.05
CA LEU A 300 4.91 -30.11 18.51
C LEU A 300 3.93 -31.28 18.46
N LEU A 301 4.34 -32.37 17.81
CA LEU A 301 3.60 -33.62 17.71
C LEU A 301 4.48 -34.76 18.20
N GLU A 302 4.13 -35.30 19.37
CA GLU A 302 4.75 -36.50 19.94
C GLU A 302 3.99 -37.72 19.45
N LEU A 303 4.64 -38.57 18.66
CA LEU A 303 4.01 -39.77 18.11
C LEU A 303 4.18 -40.95 19.06
N ALA A 304 3.09 -41.34 19.72
CA ALA A 304 3.05 -42.59 20.48
C ALA A 304 2.86 -43.78 19.52
N GLY A 305 3.80 -44.73 19.51
CA GLY A 305 3.59 -46.04 18.89
C GLY A 305 4.09 -46.21 17.44
N ILE A 306 4.91 -45.29 16.91
CA ILE A 306 5.63 -45.54 15.65
C ILE A 306 6.99 -46.17 15.97
N PRO A 307 7.29 -47.39 15.48
CA PRO A 307 8.58 -48.02 15.75
C PRO A 307 9.72 -47.15 15.24
N ALA A 308 10.63 -46.76 16.12
CA ALA A 308 11.90 -46.14 15.75
C ALA A 308 12.73 -47.12 14.91
N GLY A 309 12.59 -47.08 13.57
CA GLY A 309 13.17 -48.14 12.74
C GLY A 309 13.33 -47.93 11.23
N GLN A 310 12.54 -47.13 10.52
CA GLN A 310 12.84 -46.85 9.10
C GLN A 310 13.73 -45.60 9.03
N VAL A 311 15.01 -45.83 8.76
CA VAL A 311 16.03 -44.76 8.66
C VAL A 311 15.77 -43.87 7.46
N ASP A 312 15.12 -44.39 6.42
CA ASP A 312 14.66 -43.66 5.25
C ASP A 312 13.23 -44.09 4.92
N ILE A 313 12.33 -43.11 4.73
CA ILE A 313 10.97 -43.37 4.26
C ILE A 313 11.01 -43.37 2.73
N ASP A 314 10.54 -44.44 2.11
CA ASP A 314 10.49 -44.55 0.65
C ASP A 314 9.46 -43.58 0.08
N VAL A 315 9.94 -42.50 -0.53
CA VAL A 315 9.12 -41.42 -1.09
C VAL A 315 8.29 -41.92 -2.28
N ALA A 316 8.76 -42.95 -3.01
CA ALA A 316 8.07 -43.46 -4.21
C ALA A 316 6.69 -44.08 -3.89
N GLY A 317 6.42 -44.41 -2.62
CA GLY A 317 5.14 -44.93 -2.16
C GLY A 317 4.26 -43.92 -1.42
N LEU A 318 4.71 -42.68 -1.24
CA LEU A 318 3.98 -41.64 -0.49
C LEU A 318 3.19 -40.72 -1.43
N ASP A 319 2.05 -40.23 -0.94
CA ASP A 319 1.26 -39.16 -1.59
C ASP A 319 1.78 -37.80 -1.11
N VAL A 320 2.99 -37.43 -1.56
CA VAL A 320 3.67 -36.16 -1.22
C VAL A 320 3.86 -35.29 -2.47
N ASP A 321 4.20 -34.02 -2.24
CA ASP A 321 4.38 -33.01 -3.28
C ASP A 321 5.47 -33.40 -4.30
N GLU A 322 5.34 -32.94 -5.55
CA GLU A 322 6.23 -33.27 -6.68
C GLU A 322 7.68 -32.77 -6.50
N HIS A 323 7.90 -31.94 -5.48
CA HIS A 323 9.19 -31.37 -5.11
C HIS A 323 9.87 -32.04 -3.91
N VAL A 324 9.28 -33.11 -3.36
CA VAL A 324 9.86 -33.90 -2.27
C VAL A 324 10.63 -35.09 -2.84
N ASP A 325 11.92 -35.20 -2.51
CA ASP A 325 12.78 -36.31 -2.97
C ASP A 325 13.32 -37.19 -1.82
N ALA A 326 13.25 -36.73 -0.58
CA ALA A 326 13.65 -37.50 0.60
C ALA A 326 12.84 -37.15 1.85
N VAL A 327 12.60 -38.15 2.70
CA VAL A 327 12.03 -37.99 4.04
C VAL A 327 12.81 -38.88 5.00
N ARG A 328 13.35 -38.30 6.07
CA ARG A 328 14.13 -39.07 7.04
C ARG A 328 14.04 -38.54 8.46
N TRP A 329 14.39 -39.40 9.40
CA TRP A 329 14.56 -39.06 10.82
C TRP A 329 15.96 -38.54 11.08
N TRP A 330 16.05 -37.33 11.65
CA TRP A 330 17.29 -36.66 12.01
C TRP A 330 17.50 -36.64 13.52
N THR A 331 18.71 -36.96 13.97
CA THR A 331 19.15 -36.63 15.33
C THR A 331 19.54 -35.16 15.42
N LEU A 332 19.47 -34.60 16.64
CA LEU A 332 19.92 -33.23 16.91
C LEU A 332 21.38 -33.01 16.52
N GLU A 333 22.23 -34.01 16.74
CA GLU A 333 23.65 -33.98 16.41
C GLU A 333 23.87 -33.96 14.88
N GLU A 334 23.14 -34.77 14.12
CA GLU A 334 23.21 -34.75 12.65
C GLU A 334 22.83 -33.39 12.08
N ILE A 335 21.74 -32.78 12.58
CA ILE A 335 21.31 -31.43 12.15
C ILE A 335 22.42 -30.42 12.47
N ALA A 336 22.96 -30.47 13.69
CA ALA A 336 24.00 -29.54 14.12
C ALA A 336 25.30 -29.71 13.31
N VAL A 337 25.67 -30.94 12.95
CA VAL A 337 26.83 -31.22 12.08
C VAL A 337 26.58 -30.70 10.66
N ALA A 338 25.40 -30.96 10.10
CA ALA A 338 25.05 -30.53 8.75
C ALA A 338 25.02 -28.99 8.64
N GLN A 339 24.43 -28.30 9.63
CA GLN A 339 24.40 -26.83 9.71
C GLN A 339 25.79 -26.18 9.88
N ARG A 340 26.82 -26.96 10.27
CA ARG A 340 28.22 -26.48 10.39
C ARG A 340 29.07 -26.74 9.15
N ARG A 341 28.63 -27.58 8.20
CA ARG A 341 29.43 -27.88 7.00
C ARG A 341 29.46 -26.66 6.07
N PRO A 342 30.64 -26.19 5.63
CA PRO A 342 30.72 -25.18 4.58
C PRO A 342 30.25 -25.77 3.23
N GLU A 343 29.65 -24.93 2.38
CA GLU A 343 29.02 -25.23 1.07
C GLU A 343 29.95 -25.86 0.00
N ALA A 344 31.15 -26.35 0.33
CA ALA A 344 32.15 -26.75 -0.64
C ALA A 344 32.80 -28.10 -0.32
N GLU A 345 32.13 -29.20 -0.67
CA GLU A 345 32.77 -30.49 -0.91
C GLU A 345 31.91 -31.34 -1.88
N THR A 346 31.82 -30.92 -3.14
CA THR A 346 31.26 -31.75 -4.22
C THR A 346 32.17 -32.94 -4.50
N ARG A 347 31.66 -34.17 -4.41
CA ARG A 347 32.34 -35.36 -4.93
C ARG A 347 32.44 -35.28 -6.47
N PRO A 348 33.52 -35.76 -7.11
CA PRO A 348 33.63 -35.72 -8.56
C PRO A 348 32.57 -36.62 -9.22
N GLY A 349 31.62 -36.03 -9.94
CA GLY A 349 30.65 -36.75 -10.79
C GLY A 349 29.16 -36.54 -10.50
N GLU A 350 28.80 -35.86 -9.41
CA GLU A 350 27.40 -35.51 -9.10
C GLU A 350 27.10 -34.05 -9.50
N PRO A 351 25.87 -33.73 -9.96
CA PRO A 351 25.46 -32.35 -10.20
C PRO A 351 25.61 -31.54 -8.90
N ALA A 352 26.19 -30.34 -9.00
CA ALA A 352 26.45 -29.48 -7.86
C ALA A 352 25.11 -28.97 -7.28
N THR A 353 24.64 -29.55 -6.18
CA THR A 353 23.65 -28.93 -5.30
C THR A 353 24.36 -27.82 -4.52
N VAL A 354 23.96 -26.57 -4.75
CA VAL A 354 24.48 -25.42 -4.00
C VAL A 354 23.76 -25.41 -2.66
N GLY A 355 24.41 -25.97 -1.63
CA GLY A 355 24.05 -25.84 -0.22
C GLY A 355 22.75 -26.53 0.21
N GLU A 356 22.85 -27.68 0.87
CA GLU A 356 21.73 -28.19 1.69
C GLU A 356 21.53 -27.25 2.88
N VAL A 357 20.30 -26.77 3.09
CA VAL A 357 19.94 -25.92 4.23
C VAL A 357 18.80 -26.52 5.03
N PHE A 358 18.68 -26.08 6.29
CA PHE A 358 17.58 -26.44 7.16
C PHE A 358 16.65 -25.25 7.32
N SER A 359 15.35 -25.50 7.36
CA SER A 359 14.34 -24.50 7.67
C SER A 359 13.62 -24.88 8.98
N PRO A 360 13.75 -24.07 10.04
CA PRO A 360 14.55 -22.83 10.16
C PRO A 360 16.06 -23.06 10.19
N LEU A 361 16.86 -22.04 9.83
CA LEU A 361 18.33 -22.15 9.71
C LEU A 361 19.03 -22.51 11.03
N ALA A 362 18.46 -22.13 12.18
CA ALA A 362 18.99 -22.46 13.51
C ALA A 362 18.27 -23.66 14.15
N LEU A 363 17.68 -24.56 13.35
CA LEU A 363 16.84 -25.67 13.84
C LEU A 363 17.48 -26.48 14.97
N SER A 364 18.77 -26.85 14.90
CA SER A 364 19.40 -27.61 15.99
C SER A 364 19.44 -26.85 17.33
N HIS A 365 19.63 -25.54 17.31
CA HIS A 365 19.62 -24.73 18.54
C HIS A 365 18.20 -24.63 19.11
N LEU A 366 17.23 -24.34 18.24
CA LEU A 366 15.82 -24.21 18.62
C LEU A 366 15.27 -25.53 19.23
N LEU A 367 15.58 -26.65 18.61
CA LEU A 367 15.24 -27.98 19.12
C LEU A 367 15.94 -28.29 20.45
N GLY A 368 17.22 -27.92 20.57
CA GLY A 368 17.97 -28.07 21.82
C GLY A 368 17.31 -27.32 22.98
N ASP A 369 16.89 -26.08 22.75
CA ASP A 369 16.18 -25.27 23.74
C ASP A 369 14.83 -25.90 24.11
N LEU A 370 14.05 -26.31 23.11
CA LEU A 370 12.74 -26.96 23.30
C LEU A 370 12.86 -28.26 24.12
N PHE A 371 13.84 -29.11 23.81
CA PHE A 371 14.05 -30.36 24.53
C PHE A 371 14.61 -30.16 25.93
N THR A 372 15.37 -29.08 26.16
CA THR A 372 15.94 -28.77 27.48
C THR A 372 14.92 -28.13 28.41
N HIS A 373 14.09 -27.22 27.88
CA HIS A 373 13.18 -26.40 28.69
C HIS A 373 11.71 -26.82 28.58
N GLY A 374 11.40 -27.75 27.68
CA GLY A 374 10.03 -28.15 27.38
C GLY A 374 9.29 -27.09 26.55
N ARG A 375 8.01 -27.34 26.33
CA ARG A 375 7.11 -26.48 25.55
C ARG A 375 6.94 -25.10 26.23
N PRO A 376 7.08 -23.98 25.50
CA PRO A 376 6.85 -22.66 26.07
C PRO A 376 5.36 -22.39 26.33
N GLU A 377 5.05 -21.51 27.29
CA GLU A 377 3.66 -21.11 27.60
C GLU A 377 2.99 -20.36 26.44
N THR A 378 3.79 -19.62 25.67
CA THR A 378 3.37 -18.92 24.45
C THR A 378 4.34 -19.22 23.31
N PRO A 379 3.90 -19.22 22.04
CA PRO A 379 4.79 -19.46 20.92
C PRO A 379 5.95 -18.48 20.88
N THR A 380 7.17 -18.98 20.73
CA THR A 380 8.37 -18.16 20.66
C THR A 380 8.61 -17.70 19.22
N GLN A 381 8.94 -16.43 19.03
CA GLN A 381 9.30 -15.92 17.70
C GLN A 381 10.66 -16.47 17.27
N VAL A 382 10.69 -17.18 16.14
CA VAL A 382 11.93 -17.65 15.50
C VAL A 382 12.45 -16.54 14.59
N PRO A 383 13.71 -16.10 14.76
CA PRO A 383 14.28 -15.08 13.90
C PRO A 383 14.32 -15.53 12.45
N ALA A 384 13.92 -14.67 11.52
CA ALA A 384 14.11 -14.90 10.08
C ALA A 384 15.58 -14.75 9.61
N GLN A 385 16.57 -14.72 10.53
CA GLN A 385 17.90 -14.13 10.29
C GLN A 385 18.58 -14.58 9.00
N GLY A 386 18.76 -13.59 8.11
CA GLY A 386 19.95 -13.40 7.29
C GLY A 386 20.14 -14.37 6.13
N GLU A 387 19.13 -14.54 5.26
CA GLU A 387 19.45 -14.98 3.90
C GLU A 387 20.40 -13.94 3.30
N ARG A 388 21.64 -14.37 3.06
CA ARG A 388 22.54 -13.67 2.14
C ARG A 388 21.71 -13.39 0.89
N ARG A 389 21.68 -12.13 0.46
CA ARG A 389 21.31 -11.79 -0.91
C ARG A 389 22.05 -12.77 -1.83
N VAL A 390 21.31 -13.62 -2.53
CA VAL A 390 21.83 -14.21 -3.77
C VAL A 390 22.26 -13.01 -4.61
N PRO A 391 23.54 -12.85 -4.96
CA PRO A 391 24.00 -11.74 -5.79
C PRO A 391 23.53 -12.01 -7.22
N GLY A 392 22.30 -11.63 -7.53
CA GLY A 392 21.69 -11.88 -8.83
C GLY A 392 20.50 -10.96 -9.03
N GLY A 393 20.79 -9.73 -9.46
CA GLY A 393 19.75 -8.74 -9.73
C GLY A 393 18.86 -9.19 -10.88
N VAL A 394 17.56 -9.25 -10.65
CA VAL A 394 16.59 -9.34 -11.73
C VAL A 394 16.13 -7.92 -12.06
N ARG A 395 16.84 -7.30 -13.02
CA ARG A 395 16.14 -6.51 -14.04
C ARG A 395 15.22 -7.47 -14.77
N ARG A 396 13.92 -7.21 -14.80
CA ARG A 396 13.04 -7.80 -15.83
C ARG A 396 12.38 -6.70 -16.65
N ARG A 397 12.23 -7.06 -17.93
CA ARG A 397 11.96 -6.24 -19.11
C ARG A 397 10.58 -5.63 -19.11
#